data_AF-U5VSX5-F1
#
_entry.id   AF-U5VSX5-F1
#
_cell.length_a   1.000
_cell.length_b   1.000
_cell.length_c   1.000
_cell.angle_alpha   90.00
_cell.angle_beta   90.00
_cell.angle_gamma   90.00
#
_symmetry.space_group_name_H-M   'P 1'
#
loop_
_entity.id
_entity.type
_entity.pdbx_description
1 polymer ?
#
loop_
_entity_poly.entity_id
_entity_poly.type
_entity_poly.pdbx_seq_one_letter_code
_entity_poly.pdbx_strand_id
1 'polypeptide(L)'
;MKPSKTAAPGRLLTQVAGERQTGALVVGGQPGGTVYLIEGQVTYAESAAAPGVGELLTASGRLAPRTWQAALDAGTSRAQVGQLLLDQGHLTQGELELCVLGATYDAAYFALAPATAPVDFLEGATHWLGPIVRADPAAVTREARRRARILDEIYPYPEIDTAAVIPVPRPPTERVTLTALQWELLVSADGQRTPADLAQLLGRAGFATIQELRKLAALGLVERPRPPADNPDFVRLPRARGTAVDVRRPQVAAPAVTGDRPAPASGDPPAAPEPGVVTTNGTDHHPAQPFQLARRKPGAKLPKDVAADTGQIHPGTDDVLLKRIRTALRALR
;
A
#
# COMPACT_ATOMS: atom_id res chain seq x y z
N MET A 1 7.54 -25.22 13.52
CA MET A 1 6.43 -24.31 13.19
C MET A 1 5.15 -25.00 13.63
N LYS A 2 4.38 -24.44 14.56
CA LYS A 2 3.06 -25.02 14.91
C LYS A 2 2.18 -24.94 13.65
N PRO A 3 1.40 -25.98 13.31
CA PRO A 3 0.53 -25.93 12.14
C PRO A 3 -0.57 -24.89 12.37
N SER A 4 -0.73 -23.97 11.41
CA SER A 4 -1.79 -22.97 11.42
C SER A 4 -3.15 -23.65 11.45
N LYS A 5 -4.00 -23.28 12.40
CA LYS A 5 -5.35 -23.87 12.52
C LYS A 5 -6.25 -23.22 11.48
N THR A 6 -7.03 -24.00 10.74
CA THR A 6 -8.08 -23.42 9.89
C THR A 6 -9.29 -23.04 10.75
N ALA A 7 -9.67 -21.76 10.74
CA ALA A 7 -10.85 -21.27 11.46
C ALA A 7 -11.45 -20.02 10.78
N ALA A 8 -12.62 -19.59 11.25
CA ALA A 8 -13.23 -18.34 10.85
C ALA A 8 -12.54 -17.15 11.56
N PRO A 9 -11.84 -16.24 10.85
CA PRO A 9 -11.06 -15.17 11.46
C PRO A 9 -11.87 -14.30 12.41
N GLY A 10 -13.09 -13.89 12.02
CA GLY A 10 -13.95 -13.07 12.88
C GLY A 10 -14.40 -13.76 14.17
N ARG A 11 -14.54 -15.10 14.17
CA ARG A 11 -14.82 -15.87 15.40
C ARG A 11 -13.61 -15.90 16.31
N LEU A 12 -12.42 -16.15 15.77
CA LEU A 12 -11.20 -16.17 16.55
C LEU A 12 -10.89 -14.77 17.12
N LEU A 13 -11.10 -13.71 16.34
CA LEU A 13 -11.00 -12.33 16.80
C LEU A 13 -11.92 -12.05 17.99
N THR A 14 -13.18 -12.51 17.92
CA THR A 14 -14.15 -12.37 19.02
C THR A 14 -13.69 -13.12 20.27
N GLN A 15 -13.13 -14.32 20.10
CA GLN A 15 -12.61 -15.13 21.20
C GLN A 15 -11.43 -14.45 21.90
N VAL A 16 -10.36 -14.11 21.16
CA VAL A 16 -9.16 -13.48 21.75
C VAL A 16 -9.47 -12.12 22.37
N ALA A 17 -10.45 -11.40 21.81
CA ALA A 17 -10.98 -10.17 22.39
C ALA A 17 -11.69 -10.40 23.73
N GLY A 18 -12.58 -11.40 23.80
CA GLY A 18 -13.29 -11.76 25.03
C GLY A 18 -12.36 -12.23 26.15
N GLU A 19 -11.27 -12.89 25.78
CA GLU A 19 -10.19 -13.31 26.68
C GLU A 19 -9.21 -12.16 27.03
N ARG A 20 -9.42 -10.95 26.50
CA ARG A 20 -8.56 -9.77 26.67
C ARG A 20 -7.09 -10.01 26.31
N GLN A 21 -6.83 -10.84 25.31
CA GLN A 21 -5.48 -11.15 24.88
C GLN A 21 -4.80 -9.93 24.22
N THR A 22 -3.48 -9.89 24.33
CA THR A 22 -2.60 -8.94 23.63
C THR A 22 -1.75 -9.74 22.66
N GLY A 23 -1.69 -9.33 21.40
CA GLY A 23 -0.99 -10.05 20.36
C GLY A 23 -1.49 -9.74 18.95
N ALA A 24 -1.07 -10.54 17.99
CA ALA A 24 -1.45 -10.40 16.59
C ALA A 24 -2.18 -11.64 16.09
N LEU A 25 -3.39 -11.46 15.58
CA LEU A 25 -4.13 -12.47 14.82
C LEU A 25 -3.67 -12.42 13.36
N VAL A 26 -2.88 -13.42 12.96
CA VAL A 26 -2.41 -13.58 11.58
C VAL A 26 -3.41 -14.45 10.83
N VAL A 27 -3.89 -13.95 9.70
CA VAL A 27 -4.82 -14.61 8.79
C VAL A 27 -4.11 -14.87 7.47
N GLY A 28 -3.90 -16.15 7.16
CA GLY A 28 -3.33 -16.59 5.89
C GLY A 28 -4.30 -16.50 4.72
N GLY A 29 -3.80 -16.84 3.53
CA GLY A 29 -4.54 -16.73 2.27
C GLY A 29 -4.08 -15.54 1.44
N GLN A 30 -4.79 -15.28 0.34
CA GLN A 30 -4.56 -14.14 -0.53
C GLN A 30 -5.89 -13.36 -0.62
N PRO A 31 -5.95 -12.10 -0.15
CA PRO A 31 -4.83 -11.29 0.35
C PRO A 31 -4.40 -11.57 1.81
N GLY A 32 -5.28 -12.15 2.64
CA GLY A 32 -5.00 -12.37 4.06
C GLY A 32 -4.75 -11.06 4.84
N GLY A 33 -4.12 -11.16 6.01
CA GLY A 33 -3.71 -9.99 6.78
C GLY A 33 -3.46 -10.27 8.25
N THR A 34 -3.15 -9.22 9.01
CA THR A 34 -2.87 -9.30 10.44
C THR A 34 -3.73 -8.28 11.19
N VAL A 35 -4.32 -8.68 12.32
CA VAL A 35 -5.07 -7.80 13.22
C VAL A 35 -4.38 -7.76 14.57
N TYR A 36 -3.97 -6.58 15.02
CA TYR A 36 -3.22 -6.39 16.26
C TYR A 36 -4.16 -5.99 17.40
N LEU A 37 -3.99 -6.63 18.55
CA LEU A 37 -4.79 -6.41 19.74
C LEU A 37 -3.94 -6.05 20.96
N ILE A 38 -4.47 -5.16 21.79
CA ILE A 38 -3.98 -4.90 23.15
C ILE A 38 -5.18 -4.99 24.09
N GLU A 39 -5.09 -5.89 25.07
CA GLU A 39 -6.14 -6.13 26.08
C GLU A 39 -7.52 -6.39 25.43
N GLY A 40 -7.51 -7.13 24.31
CA GLY A 40 -8.70 -7.44 23.54
C GLY A 40 -9.29 -6.29 22.71
N GLN A 41 -8.62 -5.14 22.60
CA GLN A 41 -9.02 -4.04 21.70
C GLN A 41 -8.16 -4.04 20.44
N VAL A 42 -8.75 -3.83 19.26
CA VAL A 42 -8.00 -3.72 18.00
C VAL A 42 -7.25 -2.39 18.00
N THR A 43 -5.94 -2.45 17.76
CA THR A 43 -5.06 -1.27 17.71
C THR A 43 -4.61 -0.94 16.30
N TYR A 44 -4.49 -1.96 15.45
CA TYR A 44 -4.15 -1.80 14.04
C TYR A 44 -4.50 -3.06 13.23
N ALA A 45 -4.52 -2.94 11.90
CA ALA A 45 -4.58 -4.07 10.99
C ALA A 45 -3.77 -3.81 9.73
N GLU A 46 -3.28 -4.88 9.11
CA GLU A 46 -2.49 -4.86 7.87
C GLU A 46 -3.00 -5.91 6.89
N SER A 47 -2.92 -5.62 5.59
CA SER A 47 -3.19 -6.57 4.52
C SER A 47 -2.43 -6.13 3.27
N ALA A 48 -1.94 -7.08 2.47
CA ALA A 48 -1.29 -6.76 1.20
C ALA A 48 -2.23 -6.06 0.19
N ALA A 49 -3.56 -6.15 0.39
CA ALA A 49 -4.55 -5.49 -0.45
C ALA A 49 -4.97 -4.09 0.04
N ALA A 50 -4.44 -3.61 1.16
CA ALA A 50 -4.77 -2.31 1.73
C ALA A 50 -3.50 -1.51 2.03
N PRO A 51 -3.33 -0.32 1.45
CA PRO A 51 -2.22 0.56 1.80
C PRO A 51 -2.23 0.93 3.29
N GLY A 52 -1.05 0.93 3.91
CA GLY A 52 -0.88 1.31 5.30
C GLY A 52 -0.92 2.82 5.52
N VAL A 53 -0.81 3.22 6.78
CA VAL A 53 -0.81 4.64 7.19
C VAL A 53 0.30 5.44 6.51
N GLY A 54 1.49 4.85 6.36
CA GLY A 54 2.62 5.50 5.71
C GLY A 54 2.35 5.82 4.25
N GLU A 55 1.83 4.84 3.51
CA GLU A 55 1.45 4.96 2.11
C GLU A 55 0.39 6.04 1.93
N LEU A 56 -0.67 6.02 2.74
CA LEU A 56 -1.78 6.98 2.65
C LEU A 56 -1.32 8.42 2.95
N LEU A 57 -0.51 8.60 4.00
CA LEU A 57 -0.01 9.94 4.40
C LEU A 57 1.01 10.50 3.40
N THR A 58 1.83 9.64 2.81
CA THR A 58 2.85 10.08 1.86
C THR A 58 2.29 10.34 0.46
N ALA A 59 1.42 9.47 -0.03
CA ALA A 59 0.78 9.63 -1.35
C ALA A 59 -0.19 10.83 -1.39
N SER A 60 -0.87 11.13 -0.28
CA SER A 60 -1.68 12.35 -0.16
C SER A 60 -0.85 13.65 -0.07
N GLY A 61 0.47 13.54 0.10
CA GLY A 61 1.36 14.67 0.35
C GLY A 61 1.23 15.26 1.76
N ARG A 62 0.43 14.66 2.65
CA ARG A 62 0.27 15.14 4.03
C ARG A 62 1.56 14.97 4.83
N LEU A 63 2.34 13.93 4.58
CA LEU A 63 3.63 13.69 5.21
C LEU A 63 4.72 13.47 4.16
N ALA A 64 5.88 14.12 4.30
CA ALA A 64 6.98 13.89 3.38
C ALA A 64 7.52 12.46 3.54
N PRO A 65 7.83 11.73 2.45
CA PRO A 65 8.35 10.36 2.53
C PRO A 65 9.60 10.21 3.39
N ARG A 66 10.49 11.21 3.37
CA ARG A 66 11.72 11.22 4.20
C ARG A 66 11.40 11.34 5.69
N THR A 67 10.37 12.11 6.05
CA THR A 67 9.92 12.24 7.44
C THR A 67 9.33 10.94 7.95
N TRP A 68 8.52 10.28 7.12
CA TRP A 68 8.01 8.94 7.42
C TRP A 68 9.15 7.94 7.64
N GLN A 69 10.13 7.88 6.73
CA GLN A 69 11.27 6.98 6.85
C GLN A 69 12.09 7.26 8.12
N ALA A 70 12.36 8.52 8.44
CA ALA A 70 13.09 8.88 9.67
C ALA A 70 12.34 8.43 10.94
N ALA A 71 11.01 8.52 10.94
CA ALA A 71 10.19 8.04 12.06
C ALA A 71 10.22 6.52 12.18
N LEU A 72 10.19 5.78 11.05
CA LEU A 72 10.39 4.33 11.04
C LEU A 72 11.75 3.95 11.63
N ASP A 73 12.83 4.56 11.14
CA ASP A 73 14.20 4.26 11.56
C ASP A 73 14.40 4.49 13.08
N ALA A 74 13.78 5.54 13.62
CA ALA A 74 13.89 5.88 15.05
C ALA A 74 12.92 5.11 15.97
N GLY A 75 11.72 4.74 15.48
CA GLY A 75 10.61 4.31 16.33
C GLY A 75 10.25 2.82 16.25
N THR A 76 10.68 2.11 15.21
CA THR A 76 10.18 0.75 14.91
C THR A 76 10.50 -0.24 16.03
N SER A 77 11.75 -0.25 16.52
CA SER A 77 12.20 -1.20 17.55
C SER A 77 11.52 -1.01 18.91
N ARG A 78 10.87 0.14 19.14
CA ARG A 78 10.17 0.47 20.39
C ARG A 78 8.65 0.52 20.22
N ALA A 79 8.13 0.22 19.04
CA ALA A 79 6.72 0.41 18.69
C ALA A 79 6.22 1.84 18.97
N GLN A 80 7.00 2.84 18.58
CA GLN A 80 6.77 4.26 18.92
C GLN A 80 6.68 5.18 17.70
N VAL A 81 6.59 4.65 16.47
CA VAL A 81 6.61 5.47 15.24
C VAL A 81 5.50 6.52 15.25
N GLY A 82 4.28 6.14 15.61
CA GLY A 82 3.15 7.08 15.66
C GLY A 82 3.35 8.15 16.73
N GLN A 83 3.82 7.78 17.93
CA GLN A 83 4.11 8.73 19.00
C GLN A 83 5.21 9.73 18.60
N LEU A 84 6.27 9.27 17.94
CA LEU A 84 7.34 10.15 17.47
C LEU A 84 6.82 11.19 16.48
N LEU A 85 5.92 10.81 15.56
CA LEU A 85 5.31 11.75 14.61
C LEU A 85 4.46 12.82 15.30
N LEU A 86 3.83 12.48 16.43
CA LEU A 86 3.05 13.40 17.25
C LEU A 86 3.96 14.33 18.06
N ASP A 87 4.95 13.76 18.76
CA ASP A 87 5.88 14.50 19.62
C ASP A 87 6.72 15.51 18.81
N GLN A 88 7.08 15.15 17.57
CA GLN A 88 7.80 16.03 16.65
C GLN A 88 6.89 17.03 15.92
N GLY A 89 5.57 16.96 16.13
CA GLY A 89 4.59 17.87 15.54
C GLY A 89 4.40 17.70 14.02
N HIS A 90 4.79 16.55 13.45
CA HIS A 90 4.59 16.27 12.02
C HIS A 90 3.11 16.01 11.69
N LEU A 91 2.37 15.45 12.66
CA LEU A 91 0.93 15.19 12.60
C LEU A 91 0.28 15.64 13.90
N THR A 92 -0.97 16.08 13.83
CA THR A 92 -1.81 16.22 15.02
C THR A 92 -2.37 14.85 15.43
N GLN A 93 -2.80 14.74 16.69
CA GLN A 93 -3.45 13.54 17.23
C GLN A 93 -4.64 13.11 16.35
N GLY A 94 -5.56 14.02 16.05
CA GLY A 94 -6.77 13.70 15.30
C GLY A 94 -6.48 13.28 13.85
N GLU A 95 -5.48 13.87 13.19
CA GLU A 95 -5.09 13.45 11.83
C GLU A 95 -4.54 12.03 11.82
N LEU A 96 -3.65 11.70 12.77
CA LEU A 96 -3.08 10.37 12.85
C LEU A 96 -4.15 9.34 13.26
N GLU A 97 -5.00 9.65 14.24
CA GLU A 97 -6.11 8.78 14.65
C GLU A 97 -7.06 8.47 13.49
N LEU A 98 -7.48 9.48 12.72
CA LEU A 98 -8.36 9.29 11.57
C LEU A 98 -7.70 8.41 10.49
N CYS A 99 -6.42 8.65 10.20
CA CYS A 99 -5.68 7.86 9.21
C CYS A 99 -5.51 6.41 9.66
N VAL A 100 -5.09 6.19 10.91
CA VAL A 100 -4.90 4.86 11.50
C VAL A 100 -6.23 4.10 11.54
N LEU A 101 -7.31 4.74 11.94
CA LEU A 101 -8.63 4.13 11.97
C LEU A 101 -9.07 3.74 10.56
N GLY A 102 -8.91 4.63 9.58
CA GLY A 102 -9.22 4.38 8.17
C GLY A 102 -8.46 3.17 7.62
N ALA A 103 -7.12 3.15 7.78
CA ALA A 103 -6.26 2.04 7.36
C ALA A 103 -6.61 0.73 8.08
N THR A 104 -6.91 0.79 9.38
CA THR A 104 -7.29 -0.38 10.18
C THR A 104 -8.58 -1.02 9.65
N TYR A 105 -9.63 -0.23 9.43
CA TYR A 105 -10.89 -0.77 8.89
C TYR A 105 -10.74 -1.28 7.46
N ASP A 106 -9.86 -0.66 6.68
CA ASP A 106 -9.57 -1.09 5.31
C ASP A 106 -8.84 -2.44 5.27
N ALA A 107 -7.74 -2.58 5.98
CA ALA A 107 -7.02 -3.83 6.09
C ALA A 107 -7.85 -4.93 6.78
N ALA A 108 -8.62 -4.59 7.81
CA ALA A 108 -9.47 -5.55 8.51
C ALA A 108 -10.58 -6.12 7.63
N TYR A 109 -11.07 -5.35 6.64
CA TYR A 109 -11.99 -5.90 5.65
C TYR A 109 -11.37 -7.10 4.93
N PHE A 110 -10.14 -6.95 4.42
CA PHE A 110 -9.43 -8.02 3.71
C PHE A 110 -9.02 -9.18 4.63
N ALA A 111 -8.52 -8.88 5.82
CA ALA A 111 -8.09 -9.89 6.78
C ALA A 111 -9.27 -10.74 7.32
N LEU A 112 -10.46 -10.15 7.46
CA LEU A 112 -11.63 -10.81 8.05
C LEU A 112 -12.67 -11.28 7.02
N ALA A 113 -12.50 -10.95 5.74
CA ALA A 113 -13.42 -11.34 4.67
C ALA A 113 -13.57 -12.86 4.49
N PRO A 114 -12.50 -13.69 4.57
CA PRO A 114 -12.64 -15.13 4.37
C PRO A 114 -13.55 -15.78 5.42
N ALA A 115 -14.46 -16.65 4.98
CA ALA A 115 -15.30 -17.43 5.90
C ALA A 115 -14.47 -18.38 6.75
N THR A 116 -13.40 -18.94 6.18
CA THR A 116 -12.39 -19.79 6.83
C THR A 116 -11.03 -19.50 6.23
N ALA A 117 -9.99 -19.44 7.06
CA ALA A 117 -8.61 -19.28 6.64
C ALA A 117 -7.66 -20.00 7.61
N PRO A 118 -6.43 -20.32 7.20
CA PRO A 118 -5.36 -20.60 8.14
C PRO A 118 -5.17 -19.39 9.06
N VAL A 119 -5.24 -19.60 10.37
CA VAL A 119 -5.09 -18.55 11.36
C VAL A 119 -4.13 -18.97 12.45
N ASP A 120 -3.35 -17.99 12.91
CA ASP A 120 -2.44 -18.10 14.03
C ASP A 120 -2.57 -16.87 14.93
N PHE A 121 -2.39 -17.06 16.24
CA PHE A 121 -2.31 -15.94 17.18
C PHE A 121 -0.90 -15.86 17.78
N LEU A 122 -0.23 -14.74 17.53
CA LEU A 122 1.10 -14.44 18.04
C LEU A 122 0.96 -13.62 19.32
N GLU A 123 1.03 -14.29 20.46
CA GLU A 123 0.92 -13.65 21.77
C GLU A 123 2.02 -12.59 21.98
N GLY A 124 1.62 -11.44 22.52
CA GLY A 124 2.53 -10.32 22.81
C GLY A 124 3.03 -9.55 21.58
N ALA A 125 2.74 -10.01 20.36
CA ALA A 125 3.11 -9.29 19.15
C ALA A 125 2.33 -7.96 19.03
N THR A 126 3.06 -6.87 18.86
CA THR A 126 2.51 -5.52 18.69
C THR A 126 2.94 -4.94 17.35
N HIS A 127 2.13 -4.03 16.82
CA HIS A 127 2.49 -3.30 15.61
C HIS A 127 3.49 -2.19 15.93
N TRP A 128 4.49 -2.02 15.08
CA TRP A 128 5.58 -1.04 15.26
C TRP A 128 5.10 0.43 15.27
N LEU A 129 3.89 0.70 14.78
CA LEU A 129 3.30 2.05 14.85
C LEU A 129 2.99 2.49 16.29
N GLY A 130 2.74 1.53 17.18
CA GLY A 130 2.22 1.79 18.52
C GLY A 130 0.69 1.98 18.56
N PRO A 131 0.09 1.99 19.76
CA PRO A 131 -1.36 2.02 19.93
C PRO A 131 -1.91 3.45 19.84
N ILE A 132 -2.17 3.92 18.63
CA ILE A 132 -2.76 5.26 18.41
C ILE A 132 -4.27 5.27 18.67
N VAL A 133 -4.97 4.24 18.21
CA VAL A 133 -6.42 4.08 18.38
C VAL A 133 -6.73 2.74 19.04
N ARG A 134 -7.90 2.66 19.68
CA ARG A 134 -8.49 1.40 20.14
C ARG A 134 -9.89 1.26 19.58
N ALA A 135 -10.12 0.20 18.81
CA ALA A 135 -11.40 -0.10 18.20
C ALA A 135 -12.00 -1.38 18.80
N ASP A 136 -13.32 -1.35 19.01
CA ASP A 136 -14.09 -2.53 19.41
C ASP A 136 -13.99 -3.61 18.30
N PRO A 137 -13.47 -4.82 18.62
CA PRO A 137 -13.37 -5.92 17.66
C PRO A 137 -14.72 -6.31 17.04
N ALA A 138 -15.81 -6.16 17.79
CA ALA A 138 -17.15 -6.42 17.27
C ALA A 138 -17.57 -5.36 16.23
N ALA A 139 -17.20 -4.08 16.44
CA ALA A 139 -17.41 -3.02 15.46
C ALA A 139 -16.60 -3.26 14.17
N VAL A 140 -15.32 -3.62 14.30
CA VAL A 140 -14.46 -3.97 13.16
C VAL A 140 -15.05 -5.12 12.34
N THR A 141 -15.48 -6.19 13.02
CA THR A 141 -16.10 -7.35 12.36
C THR A 141 -17.42 -7.00 11.68
N ARG A 142 -18.26 -6.16 12.30
CA ARG A 142 -19.53 -5.70 11.71
C ARG A 142 -19.28 -4.87 10.45
N GLU A 143 -18.30 -3.98 10.49
CA GLU A 143 -17.97 -3.13 9.33
C GLU A 143 -17.39 -3.95 8.18
N ALA A 144 -16.51 -4.92 8.44
CA ALA A 144 -16.01 -5.83 7.40
C ALA A 144 -17.15 -6.57 6.69
N ARG A 145 -18.13 -7.09 7.44
CA ARG A 145 -19.33 -7.73 6.86
C ARG A 145 -20.23 -6.76 6.11
N ARG A 146 -20.37 -5.53 6.61
CA ARG A 146 -21.14 -4.48 5.93
C ARG A 146 -20.52 -4.13 4.58
N ARG A 147 -19.19 -3.99 4.52
CA ARG A 147 -18.43 -3.74 3.30
C ARG A 147 -18.59 -4.85 2.26
N ALA A 148 -18.54 -6.12 2.68
CA ALA A 148 -18.80 -7.25 1.79
C ALA A 148 -20.20 -7.16 1.15
N ARG A 149 -21.25 -6.94 1.95
CA ARG A 149 -22.63 -6.77 1.44
C ARG A 149 -22.76 -5.63 0.44
N ILE A 150 -22.11 -4.48 0.71
CA ILE A 150 -22.13 -3.34 -0.19
C ILE A 150 -21.55 -3.69 -1.56
N LEU A 151 -20.45 -4.45 -1.62
CA LEU A 151 -19.86 -4.85 -2.90
C LEU A 151 -20.76 -5.82 -3.67
N ASP A 152 -21.38 -6.77 -2.96
CA ASP A 152 -22.35 -7.70 -3.56
C ASP A 152 -23.57 -6.96 -4.12
N GLU A 153 -24.06 -5.92 -3.43
CA GLU A 153 -25.16 -5.07 -3.88
C GLU A 153 -24.79 -4.23 -5.12
N ILE A 154 -23.53 -3.76 -5.21
CA ILE A 154 -23.07 -2.96 -6.36
C ILE A 154 -22.96 -3.82 -7.62
N TYR A 155 -22.22 -4.93 -7.52
CA TYR A 155 -21.99 -5.84 -8.64
C TYR A 155 -21.48 -7.18 -8.13
N PRO A 156 -22.26 -8.28 -8.13
CA PRO A 156 -21.91 -9.54 -7.46
C PRO A 156 -20.92 -10.40 -8.28
N TYR A 157 -19.68 -9.91 -8.42
CA TYR A 157 -18.60 -10.55 -9.20
C TYR A 157 -17.22 -10.42 -8.49
N PRO A 158 -16.96 -11.24 -7.45
CA PRO A 158 -15.78 -11.14 -6.57
C PRO A 158 -14.42 -11.25 -7.24
N GLU A 159 -14.36 -11.83 -8.43
CA GLU A 159 -13.14 -11.97 -9.20
C GLU A 159 -12.53 -10.61 -9.59
N ILE A 160 -13.34 -9.54 -9.66
CA ILE A 160 -12.85 -8.17 -9.90
C ILE A 160 -11.94 -7.67 -8.78
N ASP A 161 -12.10 -8.17 -7.55
CA ASP A 161 -11.39 -7.66 -6.38
C ASP A 161 -9.90 -8.00 -6.38
N THR A 162 -9.51 -9.01 -7.17
CA THR A 162 -8.16 -9.56 -7.19
C THR A 162 -7.56 -9.68 -8.59
N ALA A 163 -8.38 -9.70 -9.64
CA ALA A 163 -7.89 -9.81 -11.00
C ALA A 163 -7.26 -8.51 -11.53
N ALA A 164 -6.39 -8.63 -12.53
CA ALA A 164 -5.85 -7.48 -13.24
C ALA A 164 -6.98 -6.64 -13.87
N VAL A 165 -6.89 -5.32 -13.70
CA VAL A 165 -7.88 -4.37 -14.19
C VAL A 165 -7.59 -4.05 -15.66
N ILE A 166 -8.52 -4.42 -16.54
CA ILE A 166 -8.41 -4.19 -17.99
C ILE A 166 -9.53 -3.24 -18.41
N PRO A 167 -9.25 -1.98 -18.76
CA PRO A 167 -10.26 -1.06 -19.29
C PRO A 167 -10.82 -1.56 -20.63
N VAL A 168 -12.12 -1.40 -20.83
CA VAL A 168 -12.76 -1.73 -22.11
C VAL A 168 -12.44 -0.63 -23.13
N PRO A 169 -11.84 -0.96 -24.29
CA PRO A 169 -11.38 0.05 -25.26
C PRO A 169 -12.53 0.77 -25.98
N ARG A 170 -13.72 0.16 -26.03
CA ARG A 170 -14.93 0.73 -26.63
C ARG A 170 -16.09 0.58 -25.65
N PRO A 171 -16.42 1.61 -24.87
CA PRO A 171 -17.52 1.52 -23.92
C PRO A 171 -18.84 1.27 -24.65
N PRO A 172 -19.83 0.63 -23.99
CA PRO A 172 -21.11 0.27 -24.62
C PRO A 172 -22.03 1.49 -24.87
N THR A 173 -21.64 2.67 -24.39
CA THR A 173 -22.41 3.92 -24.50
C THR A 173 -21.57 5.04 -25.10
N GLU A 174 -22.23 5.99 -25.79
CA GLU A 174 -21.55 7.13 -26.43
C GLU A 174 -20.94 8.12 -25.42
N ARG A 175 -21.53 8.20 -24.23
CA ARG A 175 -21.09 9.11 -23.16
C ARG A 175 -21.07 8.36 -21.82
N VAL A 176 -20.06 8.67 -21.03
CA VAL A 176 -19.85 8.13 -19.68
C VAL A 176 -19.44 9.29 -18.78
N THR A 177 -20.06 9.40 -17.61
CA THR A 177 -19.66 10.35 -16.57
C THR A 177 -18.85 9.60 -15.52
N LEU A 178 -17.63 10.06 -15.25
CA LEU A 178 -16.73 9.44 -14.29
C LEU A 178 -16.46 10.38 -13.13
N THR A 179 -16.32 9.81 -11.94
CA THR A 179 -15.72 10.54 -10.81
C THR A 179 -14.21 10.70 -11.06
N ALA A 180 -13.56 11.62 -10.33
CA ALA A 180 -12.11 11.80 -10.41
C ALA A 180 -11.36 10.49 -10.10
N LEU A 181 -11.78 9.75 -9.06
CA LEU A 181 -11.17 8.47 -8.70
C LEU A 181 -11.40 7.41 -9.79
N GLN A 182 -12.60 7.31 -10.35
CA GLN A 182 -12.86 6.38 -11.45
C GLN A 182 -11.98 6.67 -12.67
N TRP A 183 -11.77 7.94 -13.00
CA TRP A 183 -10.84 8.35 -14.05
C TRP A 183 -9.39 7.98 -13.72
N GLU A 184 -8.92 8.29 -12.50
CA GLU A 184 -7.58 7.91 -12.02
C GLU A 184 -7.33 6.41 -12.16
N LEU A 185 -8.32 5.58 -11.80
CA LEU A 185 -8.27 4.13 -11.90
C LEU A 185 -8.15 3.65 -13.35
N LEU A 186 -9.00 4.15 -14.25
CA LEU A 186 -8.98 3.73 -15.66
C LEU A 186 -7.69 4.13 -16.38
N VAL A 187 -7.17 5.34 -16.11
CA VAL A 187 -5.93 5.81 -16.73
C VAL A 187 -4.70 5.09 -16.19
N SER A 188 -4.76 4.62 -14.94
CA SER A 188 -3.66 3.88 -14.30
C SER A 188 -3.71 2.37 -14.54
N ALA A 189 -4.82 1.86 -15.09
CA ALA A 189 -4.99 0.44 -15.39
C ALA A 189 -4.29 0.08 -16.71
N ASP A 190 -3.16 -0.63 -16.60
CA ASP A 190 -2.33 -1.08 -17.71
C ASP A 190 -2.65 -2.52 -18.16
N GLY A 191 -3.73 -3.11 -17.64
CA GLY A 191 -4.11 -4.50 -17.87
C GLY A 191 -3.31 -5.52 -17.07
N GLN A 192 -2.39 -5.10 -16.20
CA GLN A 192 -1.60 -5.96 -15.31
C GLN A 192 -1.86 -5.65 -13.84
N ARG A 193 -2.05 -4.38 -13.49
CA ARG A 193 -2.32 -3.95 -12.11
C ARG A 193 -3.65 -4.50 -11.59
N THR A 194 -3.59 -5.10 -10.41
CA THR A 194 -4.76 -5.51 -9.62
C THR A 194 -5.34 -4.30 -8.86
N PRO A 195 -6.54 -4.42 -8.25
CA PRO A 195 -7.07 -3.38 -7.37
C PRO A 195 -6.13 -3.01 -6.22
N ALA A 196 -5.41 -4.00 -5.66
CA ALA A 196 -4.42 -3.76 -4.62
C ALA A 196 -3.25 -2.90 -5.14
N ASP A 197 -2.75 -3.21 -6.33
CA ASP A 197 -1.66 -2.42 -6.97
C ASP A 197 -2.10 -0.99 -7.26
N LEU A 198 -3.34 -0.81 -7.74
CA LEU A 198 -3.92 0.52 -8.00
C LEU A 198 -4.12 1.31 -6.70
N ALA A 199 -4.62 0.66 -5.65
CA ALA A 199 -4.79 1.28 -4.34
C ALA A 199 -3.44 1.79 -3.80
N GLN A 200 -2.39 0.95 -3.91
CA GLN A 200 -1.02 1.28 -3.51
C GLN A 200 -0.45 2.43 -4.35
N LEU A 201 -0.59 2.36 -5.67
CA LEU A 201 -0.07 3.37 -6.60
C LEU A 201 -0.72 4.74 -6.36
N LEU A 202 -2.04 4.76 -6.16
CA LEU A 202 -2.82 5.99 -6.05
C LEU A 202 -2.91 6.51 -4.62
N GLY A 203 -2.42 5.76 -3.63
CA GLY A 203 -2.56 6.13 -2.22
C GLY A 203 -4.02 6.16 -1.76
N ARG A 204 -4.82 5.19 -2.21
CA ARG A 204 -6.25 5.08 -1.92
C ARG A 204 -6.53 3.85 -1.09
N ALA A 205 -7.56 3.91 -0.24
CA ALA A 205 -8.03 2.72 0.47
C ALA A 205 -8.40 1.60 -0.52
N GLY A 206 -7.98 0.37 -0.23
CA GLY A 206 -8.23 -0.81 -1.05
C GLY A 206 -9.72 -1.09 -1.22
N PHE A 207 -10.52 -1.02 -0.15
CA PHE A 207 -11.97 -1.18 -0.25
C PHE A 207 -12.62 -0.12 -1.14
N ALA A 208 -12.21 1.14 -1.01
CA ALA A 208 -12.76 2.23 -1.83
C ALA A 208 -12.40 2.04 -3.31
N THR A 209 -11.19 1.57 -3.58
CA THR A 209 -10.71 1.23 -4.92
C THR A 209 -11.57 0.12 -5.53
N ILE A 210 -11.79 -0.97 -4.81
CA ILE A 210 -12.65 -2.07 -5.25
C ILE A 210 -14.09 -1.60 -5.48
N GLN A 211 -14.63 -0.80 -4.57
CA GLN A 211 -15.98 -0.27 -4.69
C GLN A 211 -16.17 0.51 -6.01
N GLU A 212 -15.22 1.35 -6.39
CA GLU A 212 -15.28 2.07 -7.67
C GLU A 212 -15.06 1.16 -8.87
N LEU A 213 -14.18 0.16 -8.78
CA LEU A 213 -13.99 -0.83 -9.85
C LEU A 213 -15.24 -1.70 -10.07
N ARG A 214 -15.96 -2.09 -9.01
CA ARG A 214 -17.25 -2.79 -9.13
C ARG A 214 -18.30 -1.93 -9.85
N LYS A 215 -18.34 -0.63 -9.55
CA LYS A 215 -19.22 0.32 -10.28
C LYS A 215 -18.82 0.45 -11.75
N LEU A 216 -17.53 0.57 -12.04
CA LEU A 216 -17.01 0.63 -13.42
C LEU A 216 -17.32 -0.66 -14.20
N ALA A 217 -17.22 -1.83 -13.55
CA ALA A 217 -17.57 -3.11 -14.15
C ALA A 217 -19.07 -3.23 -14.42
N ALA A 218 -19.92 -2.76 -13.50
CA ALA A 218 -21.37 -2.71 -13.71
C ALA A 218 -21.75 -1.82 -14.91
N LEU A 219 -20.98 -0.76 -15.17
CA LEU A 219 -21.12 0.10 -16.35
C LEU A 219 -20.49 -0.49 -17.64
N GLY A 220 -19.82 -1.65 -17.55
CA GLY A 220 -19.15 -2.28 -18.69
C GLY A 220 -17.88 -1.56 -19.13
N LEU A 221 -17.21 -0.83 -18.23
CA LEU A 221 -16.01 -0.03 -18.52
C LEU A 221 -14.70 -0.74 -18.19
N VAL A 222 -14.77 -1.83 -17.45
CA VAL A 222 -13.66 -2.75 -17.21
C VAL A 222 -14.11 -4.16 -17.56
N GLU A 223 -13.19 -4.94 -18.13
CA GLU A 223 -13.47 -6.31 -18.51
C GLU A 223 -13.78 -7.15 -17.26
N ARG A 224 -14.72 -8.07 -17.41
CA ARG A 224 -15.00 -9.06 -16.37
C ARG A 224 -13.94 -10.15 -16.48
N PRO A 225 -13.15 -10.39 -15.42
CA PRO A 225 -12.16 -11.45 -15.42
C PRO A 225 -12.84 -12.76 -15.79
N ARG A 226 -12.37 -13.44 -16.83
CA ARG A 226 -12.85 -14.80 -17.08
C ARG A 226 -12.19 -15.71 -16.06
N PRO A 227 -12.93 -16.66 -15.45
CA PRO A 227 -12.27 -17.69 -14.67
C PRO A 227 -11.21 -18.37 -15.57
N PRO A 228 -10.01 -18.65 -15.04
CA PRO A 228 -9.00 -19.35 -15.81
C PRO A 228 -9.62 -20.66 -16.32
N ALA A 229 -9.52 -20.90 -17.63
CA ALA A 229 -9.93 -22.19 -18.18
C ALA A 229 -9.08 -23.28 -17.52
N ASP A 230 -9.69 -24.41 -17.16
CA ASP A 230 -9.04 -25.56 -16.49
C ASP A 230 -7.85 -26.15 -17.29
N ASN A 231 -7.63 -25.67 -18.51
CA ASN A 231 -6.50 -26.03 -19.34
C ASN A 231 -5.83 -24.75 -19.85
N PRO A 232 -4.62 -24.40 -19.37
CA PRO A 232 -3.80 -23.44 -20.09
C PRO A 232 -3.39 -24.18 -21.38
N ASP A 233 -4.16 -23.99 -22.44
CA ASP A 233 -3.66 -24.22 -23.78
C ASP A 233 -2.50 -23.23 -23.94
N PHE A 234 -1.31 -23.67 -23.52
CA PHE A 234 -0.07 -23.04 -23.90
C PHE A 234 -0.13 -22.99 -25.41
N VAL A 235 -0.38 -21.80 -25.95
CA VAL A 235 -0.24 -21.54 -27.36
C VAL A 235 1.22 -21.83 -27.65
N ARG A 236 1.50 -23.06 -28.11
CA ARG A 236 2.78 -23.39 -28.71
C ARG A 236 2.84 -22.49 -29.93
N LEU A 237 3.60 -21.40 -29.80
CA LEU A 237 4.00 -20.59 -30.94
C LEU A 237 4.42 -21.57 -32.04
N PRO A 238 3.89 -21.43 -33.28
CA PRO A 238 4.31 -22.27 -34.38
C PRO A 238 5.82 -22.28 -34.40
N ARG A 239 6.45 -23.46 -34.29
CA ARG A 239 7.89 -23.57 -34.49
C ARG A 239 8.15 -22.96 -35.85
N ALA A 240 8.81 -21.80 -35.87
CA ALA A 240 9.35 -21.27 -37.09
C ALA A 240 10.14 -22.42 -37.72
N ARG A 241 9.82 -22.79 -38.96
CA ARG A 241 10.68 -23.65 -39.78
C ARG A 241 11.93 -22.83 -40.14
N GLY A 242 12.68 -22.43 -39.12
CA GLY A 242 14.00 -21.84 -39.22
C GLY A 242 15.00 -22.97 -39.05
N THR A 243 15.89 -23.09 -40.03
CA THR A 243 17.08 -23.94 -39.96
C THR A 243 17.77 -23.74 -38.62
N ALA A 244 17.85 -24.80 -37.81
CA ALA A 244 18.63 -24.80 -36.60
C ALA A 244 20.08 -24.44 -36.96
N VAL A 245 20.57 -23.31 -36.48
CA VAL A 245 22.00 -23.01 -36.49
C VAL A 245 22.61 -23.86 -35.38
N ASP A 246 23.31 -24.92 -35.77
CA ASP A 246 24.08 -25.77 -34.87
C ASP A 246 25.23 -24.92 -34.31
N VAL A 247 25.05 -24.37 -33.10
CA VAL A 247 26.15 -23.71 -32.37
C VAL A 247 27.06 -24.81 -31.82
N ARG A 248 27.87 -25.39 -32.71
CA ARG A 248 29.00 -26.22 -32.31
C ARG A 248 30.01 -25.34 -31.60
N ARG A 249 30.05 -25.45 -30.27
CA ARG A 249 31.17 -24.98 -29.46
C ARG A 249 32.40 -25.85 -29.83
N PRO A 250 33.52 -25.29 -30.30
CA PRO A 250 34.74 -26.07 -30.49
C PRO A 250 35.26 -26.46 -29.11
N GLN A 251 35.38 -27.77 -28.88
CA GLN A 251 36.00 -28.31 -27.67
C GLN A 251 37.51 -28.29 -27.89
N VAL A 252 38.19 -27.28 -27.33
CA VAL A 252 39.66 -27.23 -27.32
C VAL A 252 40.14 -28.24 -26.27
N ALA A 253 40.86 -29.26 -26.72
CA ALA A 253 41.49 -30.25 -25.85
C ALA A 253 42.64 -29.61 -25.07
N ALA A 254 42.61 -29.70 -23.74
CA ALA A 254 43.73 -29.34 -22.89
C ALA A 254 44.80 -30.45 -22.94
N PRO A 255 46.10 -30.13 -23.06
CA PRO A 255 47.14 -31.14 -22.99
C PRO A 255 47.32 -31.59 -21.53
N ALA A 256 47.43 -32.90 -21.34
CA ALA A 256 47.78 -33.49 -20.05
C ALA A 256 49.26 -33.20 -19.73
N VAL A 257 49.51 -32.51 -18.62
CA VAL A 257 50.85 -32.38 -18.04
C VAL A 257 50.90 -33.31 -16.83
N THR A 258 51.60 -34.42 -16.97
CA THR A 258 52.12 -35.22 -15.85
C THR A 258 53.33 -34.51 -15.26
N GLY A 259 53.27 -34.17 -13.97
CA GLY A 259 54.40 -33.55 -13.27
C GLY A 259 54.22 -33.61 -11.76
N ASP A 260 55.22 -34.16 -11.09
CA ASP A 260 55.33 -34.42 -9.66
C ASP A 260 54.99 -33.24 -8.75
N ARG A 261 54.47 -33.58 -7.57
CA ARG A 261 54.13 -32.66 -6.47
C ARG A 261 55.38 -32.20 -5.71
N PRO A 262 55.61 -30.88 -5.55
CA PRO A 262 56.49 -30.35 -4.51
C PRO A 262 55.71 -29.83 -3.29
N ALA A 263 56.42 -29.79 -2.16
CA ALA A 263 55.98 -29.51 -0.78
C ALA A 263 55.57 -28.02 -0.52
N PRO A 264 54.93 -27.69 0.63
CA PRO A 264 54.41 -26.35 0.88
C PRO A 264 55.53 -25.37 1.26
N ALA A 265 55.52 -24.19 0.63
CA ALA A 265 56.44 -23.10 0.96
C ALA A 265 55.77 -22.08 1.90
N SER A 266 56.46 -21.84 3.01
CA SER A 266 56.32 -20.71 3.92
C SER A 266 56.72 -19.40 3.23
N GLY A 267 55.98 -18.32 3.42
CA GLY A 267 56.38 -16.98 2.98
C GLY A 267 55.29 -15.91 3.20
N ASP A 268 55.65 -14.83 3.89
CA ASP A 268 54.82 -13.69 4.33
C ASP A 268 54.16 -12.87 3.20
N PRO A 269 53.11 -12.07 3.50
CA PRO A 269 52.32 -11.35 2.50
C PRO A 269 52.97 -10.03 2.05
N PRO A 270 52.77 -9.57 0.80
CA PRO A 270 53.24 -8.26 0.37
C PRO A 270 52.24 -7.14 0.72
N ALA A 271 52.81 -5.95 0.95
CA ALA A 271 52.20 -4.74 1.46
C ALA A 271 51.31 -3.97 0.46
N ALA A 272 50.42 -3.15 1.03
CA ALA A 272 49.52 -2.22 0.35
C ALA A 272 50.26 -1.03 -0.30
N PRO A 273 49.73 -0.43 -1.40
CA PRO A 273 50.26 0.82 -1.94
C PRO A 273 49.50 2.05 -1.43
N GLU A 274 50.28 3.07 -1.07
CA GLU A 274 49.88 4.45 -0.72
C GLU A 274 49.72 5.36 -1.97
N PRO A 275 49.10 6.56 -1.83
CA PRO A 275 48.41 7.25 -2.92
C PRO A 275 49.27 8.25 -3.71
N GLY A 276 49.11 8.25 -5.04
CA GLY A 276 49.81 9.14 -5.97
C GLY A 276 48.87 10.04 -6.79
N VAL A 277 48.84 11.31 -6.37
CA VAL A 277 48.75 12.59 -7.11
C VAL A 277 48.05 12.68 -8.49
N VAL A 278 47.12 13.63 -8.50
CA VAL A 278 46.43 14.34 -9.59
C VAL A 278 47.31 14.74 -10.78
N THR A 279 46.82 14.45 -12.00
CA THR A 279 47.03 15.31 -13.16
C THR A 279 45.74 15.44 -13.97
N THR A 280 45.35 16.70 -14.18
CA THR A 280 44.24 17.19 -14.98
C THR A 280 44.43 16.91 -16.46
N ASN A 281 43.37 16.50 -17.16
CA ASN A 281 43.10 16.91 -18.53
C ASN A 281 41.60 16.77 -18.83
N GLY A 282 41.01 17.85 -19.31
CA GLY A 282 39.59 17.98 -19.59
C GLY A 282 39.19 17.36 -20.92
N THR A 283 37.92 16.96 -20.97
CA THR A 283 37.11 16.92 -22.18
C THR A 283 35.66 17.11 -21.74
N ASP A 284 35.03 18.13 -22.33
CA ASP A 284 33.67 18.58 -22.11
C ASP A 284 32.64 17.48 -22.33
N HIS A 285 31.72 17.29 -21.37
CA HIS A 285 30.36 16.79 -21.61
C HIS A 285 29.41 17.41 -20.58
N HIS A 286 28.54 18.31 -21.04
CA HIS A 286 27.48 18.96 -20.28
C HIS A 286 26.35 17.98 -19.91
N PRO A 287 25.90 17.94 -18.65
CA PRO A 287 24.52 17.61 -18.32
C PRO A 287 23.76 18.86 -17.81
N ALA A 288 22.49 18.95 -18.22
CA ALA A 288 21.56 20.04 -17.95
C ALA A 288 21.41 20.34 -16.45
N GLN A 289 21.52 21.63 -16.09
CA GLN A 289 21.31 22.15 -14.74
C GLN A 289 19.81 22.26 -14.41
N PRO A 290 19.39 21.94 -13.17
CA PRO A 290 18.05 22.29 -12.68
C PRO A 290 17.98 23.79 -12.34
N PHE A 291 16.86 24.42 -12.73
CA PHE A 291 16.57 25.83 -12.43
C PHE A 291 16.61 26.11 -10.93
N GLN A 292 17.52 26.99 -10.50
CA GLN A 292 17.60 27.48 -9.13
C GLN A 292 16.53 28.56 -8.88
N LEU A 293 15.57 28.27 -8.00
CA LEU A 293 14.68 29.28 -7.45
C LEU A 293 15.44 30.21 -6.49
N ALA A 294 15.21 31.51 -6.60
CA ALA A 294 15.89 32.53 -5.80
C ALA A 294 15.68 32.31 -4.29
N ARG A 295 16.79 32.12 -3.57
CA ARG A 295 16.84 31.96 -2.12
C ARG A 295 16.39 33.26 -1.43
N ARG A 296 15.25 33.24 -0.73
CA ARG A 296 14.83 34.36 0.13
C ARG A 296 15.78 34.50 1.32
N LYS A 297 16.21 35.73 1.60
CA LYS A 297 16.96 36.06 2.83
C LYS A 297 16.04 35.91 4.06
N PRO A 298 16.53 35.40 5.20
CA PRO A 298 15.76 35.39 6.45
C PRO A 298 15.41 36.83 6.87
N GLY A 299 14.12 37.12 7.12
CA GLY A 299 13.68 38.39 7.71
C GLY A 299 12.86 39.35 6.83
N ALA A 300 12.43 38.98 5.62
CA ALA A 300 11.57 39.83 4.81
C ALA A 300 10.11 39.85 5.34
N LYS A 301 9.64 41.03 5.78
CA LYS A 301 8.26 41.25 6.24
C LYS A 301 7.27 41.26 5.07
N LEU A 302 6.07 40.74 5.30
CA LEU A 302 4.93 40.74 4.35
C LEU A 302 4.50 42.20 4.03
N PRO A 303 4.13 42.53 2.78
CA PRO A 303 3.50 43.82 2.44
C PRO A 303 2.20 44.02 3.23
N LYS A 304 1.98 45.24 3.73
CA LYS A 304 0.88 45.58 4.67
C LYS A 304 -0.51 45.64 4.02
N ASP A 305 -0.64 45.41 2.73
CA ASP A 305 -1.89 45.63 1.99
C ASP A 305 -2.80 44.38 1.90
N VAL A 306 -2.51 43.34 2.70
CA VAL A 306 -3.38 42.15 2.85
C VAL A 306 -3.82 41.94 4.30
N ALA A 307 -3.51 42.89 5.20
CA ALA A 307 -3.79 42.77 6.65
C ALA A 307 -5.06 43.51 7.11
N ALA A 308 -5.91 43.99 6.19
CA ALA A 308 -7.11 44.73 6.52
C ALA A 308 -8.31 44.27 5.68
N ASP A 309 -8.77 43.04 5.91
CA ASP A 309 -10.18 42.70 5.69
C ASP A 309 -10.63 41.64 6.70
N THR A 310 -10.80 42.08 7.95
CA THR A 310 -11.59 41.34 8.93
C THR A 310 -13.06 41.47 8.57
N GLY A 311 -13.54 40.56 7.72
CA GLY A 311 -14.95 40.40 7.39
C GLY A 311 -15.79 40.12 8.64
N GLN A 312 -16.74 41.01 8.90
CA GLN A 312 -17.71 40.94 9.99
C GLN A 312 -18.50 39.62 9.97
N ILE A 313 -18.52 38.92 11.11
CA ILE A 313 -19.35 37.74 11.33
C ILE A 313 -20.78 38.21 11.60
N HIS A 314 -21.68 38.02 10.62
CA HIS A 314 -23.11 38.24 10.81
C HIS A 314 -23.75 37.05 11.56
N PRO A 315 -24.43 37.27 12.70
CA PRO A 315 -24.93 36.21 13.59
C PRO A 315 -26.11 35.39 13.04
N GLY A 316 -26.61 35.67 11.83
CA GLY A 316 -27.71 34.94 11.18
C GLY A 316 -27.29 33.77 10.30
N THR A 317 -25.99 33.61 10.04
CA THR A 317 -25.47 32.64 9.05
C THR A 317 -25.44 31.20 9.59
N ASP A 318 -25.23 31.05 10.91
CA ASP A 318 -25.11 29.74 11.56
C ASP A 318 -26.45 29.00 11.67
N ASP A 319 -27.56 29.71 11.86
CA ASP A 319 -28.89 29.11 11.94
C ASP A 319 -29.37 28.52 10.60
N VAL A 320 -28.96 29.14 9.49
CA VAL A 320 -29.25 28.64 8.14
C VAL A 320 -28.42 27.39 7.85
N LEU A 321 -27.16 27.37 8.27
CA LEU A 321 -26.28 26.21 8.13
C LEU A 321 -26.80 25.03 8.96
N LEU A 322 -27.19 25.27 10.22
CA LEU A 322 -27.74 24.26 11.11
C LEU A 322 -29.08 23.71 10.63
N LYS A 323 -29.96 24.55 10.04
CA LYS A 323 -31.17 24.07 9.38
C LYS A 323 -30.87 23.19 8.17
N ARG A 324 -29.88 23.54 7.34
CA ARG A 324 -29.50 22.75 6.15
C ARG A 324 -28.91 21.40 6.53
N ILE A 325 -28.05 21.35 7.55
CA ILE A 325 -27.48 20.09 8.07
C ILE A 325 -28.60 19.21 8.65
N ARG A 326 -29.54 19.79 9.42
CA ARG A 326 -30.68 19.04 9.98
C ARG A 326 -31.61 18.48 8.89
N THR A 327 -31.83 19.23 7.80
CA THR A 327 -32.64 18.76 6.66
C THR A 327 -31.92 17.66 5.89
N ALA A 328 -30.60 17.77 5.67
CA ALA A 328 -29.81 16.74 5.02
C ALA A 328 -29.78 15.43 5.81
N LEU A 329 -29.69 15.50 7.15
CA LEU A 329 -29.72 14.32 8.02
C LEU A 329 -31.11 13.65 8.09
N ARG A 330 -32.20 14.39 7.88
CA ARG A 330 -33.56 13.80 7.80
C ARG A 330 -33.83 13.11 6.46
N ALA A 331 -33.14 13.51 5.40
CA ALA A 331 -33.25 12.88 4.08
C ALA A 331 -32.46 11.56 3.95
N LEU A 332 -31.75 11.15 5.01
CA LEU A 332 -30.94 9.92 5.08
C LEU A 332 -31.59 8.81 5.93
N ARG A 333 -32.85 8.97 6.33
CA ARG A 333 -33.71 7.91 6.90
C ARG A 333 -34.77 7.51 5.89
#